data_AF-A0A1C6G9W9-F1
#
_entry.id   AF-A0A1C6G9W9-F1
#
_cell.length_a   1.000
_cell.length_b   1.000
_cell.length_c   1.000
_cell.angle_alpha   90.00
_cell.angle_beta   90.00
_cell.angle_gamma   90.00
#
_symmetry.space_group_name_H-M   'P 1'
#
loop_
_entity.id
_entity.type
_entity.pdbx_description
1 polymer ?
#
loop_
_entity_poly.entity_id
_entity_poly.type
_entity_poly.pdbx_seq_one_letter_code
_entity_poly.pdbx_strand_id
1 'polypeptide(L)'
;MLDNNTTELDNIINNINSESELDNFIKNTLSPIPKLTFSKYLDSLRISKKIKKSELIANADIHRNYGYQILNGTKNPSRDNVLKLCLACKLSIDESNRCLTLAGFNNLYSKNARDGLIIYFINNGYSVIDANLKLAELELELLGNVE
;
A
#
# COMPACT_ATOMS: atom_id res chain seq x y z
N MET A 1 -6.21 15.85 -17.75
CA MET A 1 -5.23 14.81 -17.34
C MET A 1 -5.86 13.48 -17.71
N LEU A 2 -5.14 12.54 -18.31
CA LEU A 2 -5.73 11.33 -18.89
C LEU A 2 -6.38 10.47 -17.79
N ASP A 3 -7.70 10.56 -17.70
CA ASP A 3 -8.56 9.66 -16.92
C ASP A 3 -8.82 8.40 -17.76
N ASN A 4 -7.76 7.65 -18.08
CA ASN A 4 -7.91 6.37 -18.79
C ASN A 4 -8.38 5.33 -17.78
N ASN A 5 -9.70 5.12 -17.68
CA ASN A 5 -10.27 4.03 -16.91
C ASN A 5 -9.64 2.70 -17.36
N THR A 6 -9.35 1.81 -16.40
CA THR A 6 -8.69 0.51 -16.64
C THR A 6 -9.33 -0.27 -17.80
N THR A 7 -10.65 -0.17 -17.93
CA THR A 7 -11.47 -0.77 -18.98
C THR A 7 -11.11 -0.30 -20.41
N GLU A 8 -10.71 0.96 -20.60
CA GLU A 8 -10.35 1.49 -21.92
C GLU A 8 -8.97 1.00 -22.35
N LEU A 9 -8.02 0.96 -21.43
CA LEU A 9 -6.69 0.40 -21.66
C LEU A 9 -6.77 -1.10 -22.01
N ASP A 10 -7.59 -1.85 -21.28
CA ASP A 10 -7.79 -3.28 -21.54
C ASP A 10 -8.39 -3.53 -22.93
N ASN A 11 -9.37 -2.72 -23.34
CA ASN A 11 -9.97 -2.82 -24.68
C ASN A 11 -8.99 -2.46 -25.81
N ILE A 12 -8.12 -1.48 -25.60
CA ILE A 12 -7.12 -1.10 -26.62
C ILE A 12 -6.10 -2.22 -26.80
N ILE A 13 -5.57 -2.77 -25.70
CA ILE A 13 -4.59 -3.87 -25.75
C ILE A 13 -5.17 -5.10 -26.45
N ASN A 14 -6.42 -5.45 -26.16
CA ASN A 14 -7.08 -6.62 -26.76
C ASN A 14 -7.37 -6.47 -28.26
N ASN A 15 -7.25 -5.27 -28.83
CA ASN A 15 -7.52 -5.00 -30.25
C ASN A 15 -6.27 -4.66 -31.08
N ILE A 16 -5.07 -4.72 -30.49
CA ILE A 16 -3.81 -4.53 -31.24
C ILE A 16 -3.51 -5.79 -32.04
N ASN A 17 -3.35 -5.65 -33.36
CA ASN A 17 -3.17 -6.79 -34.28
C ASN A 17 -1.81 -6.79 -35.00
N SER A 18 -0.93 -5.84 -34.70
CA SER A 18 0.41 -5.74 -35.31
C SER A 18 1.48 -5.25 -34.34
N GLU A 19 2.72 -5.63 -34.62
CA GLU A 19 3.89 -5.29 -33.79
C GLU A 19 4.22 -3.78 -33.83
N SER A 20 3.89 -3.10 -34.93
CA SER A 20 4.05 -1.65 -35.07
C SER A 20 3.00 -0.84 -34.29
N GLU A 21 1.76 -1.33 -34.20
CA GLU A 21 0.72 -0.75 -33.35
C GLU A 21 1.05 -0.93 -31.87
N LEU A 22 1.61 -2.09 -31.50
CA LEU A 22 2.11 -2.35 -30.15
C LEU A 22 3.23 -1.36 -29.75
N ASP A 23 4.21 -1.16 -30.63
CA ASP A 23 5.32 -0.22 -30.39
C ASP A 23 4.84 1.22 -30.20
N ASN A 24 3.87 1.67 -31.01
CA ASN A 24 3.27 2.98 -30.88
C ASN A 24 2.45 3.13 -29.59
N PHE A 25 1.71 2.09 -29.22
CA PHE A 25 0.95 2.07 -27.97
C PHE A 25 1.87 2.15 -26.74
N ILE A 26 2.98 1.40 -26.74
CA ILE A 26 3.98 1.42 -25.67
C ILE A 26 4.61 2.80 -25.55
N LYS A 27 5.09 3.38 -26.65
CA LYS A 27 5.80 4.68 -26.64
C LYS A 27 4.90 5.87 -26.32
N ASN A 28 3.68 5.90 -26.85
CA ASN A 28 2.82 7.07 -26.75
C ASN A 28 1.80 6.99 -25.61
N THR A 29 1.43 5.79 -25.16
CA THR A 29 0.38 5.60 -24.16
C THR A 29 0.93 5.10 -22.83
N LEU A 30 1.78 4.07 -22.82
CA LEU A 30 2.30 3.49 -21.57
C LEU A 30 3.50 4.25 -21.01
N SER A 31 4.39 4.75 -21.86
CA SER A 31 5.62 5.46 -21.46
C SER A 31 5.39 6.78 -20.71
N PRO A 32 4.35 7.58 -21.03
CA PRO A 32 4.06 8.81 -20.28
C PRO A 32 3.27 8.60 -18.98
N ILE A 33 2.71 7.41 -18.73
CA ILE A 33 1.90 7.17 -17.53
C ILE A 33 2.85 7.08 -16.34
N PRO A 34 2.80 8.03 -15.38
CA PRO A 34 3.63 7.92 -14.20
C PRO A 34 3.21 6.67 -13.44
N LYS A 35 4.13 5.70 -13.31
CA LYS A 35 3.91 4.50 -12.49
C LYS A 35 3.42 4.94 -11.12
N LEU A 36 2.23 4.47 -10.74
CA LEU A 36 1.71 4.67 -9.40
C LEU A 36 2.69 4.02 -8.42
N THR A 37 3.22 4.80 -7.48
CA THR A 37 4.12 4.30 -6.44
C THR A 37 3.35 4.09 -5.15
N PHE A 38 3.90 3.25 -4.26
CA PHE A 38 3.38 3.10 -2.90
C PHE A 38 3.19 4.45 -2.20
N SER A 39 4.19 5.32 -2.25
CA SER A 39 4.14 6.64 -1.58
C SER A 39 3.00 7.53 -2.11
N LYS A 40 2.80 7.58 -3.44
CA LYS A 40 1.73 8.37 -4.06
C LYS A 40 0.36 7.81 -3.75
N TYR A 41 0.22 6.48 -3.78
CA TYR A 41 -1.05 5.82 -3.47
C TYR A 41 -1.43 5.98 -1.99
N LEU A 42 -0.48 5.78 -1.07
CA LEU A 42 -0.74 5.99 0.35
C LEU A 42 -1.07 7.46 0.66
N ASP A 43 -0.39 8.41 0.03
CA ASP A 43 -0.67 9.84 0.24
C ASP A 43 -2.06 10.24 -0.27
N SER A 44 -2.55 9.67 -1.38
CA SER A 44 -3.91 9.93 -1.87
C SER A 44 -4.98 9.39 -0.92
N LEU A 45 -4.80 8.18 -0.38
CA LEU A 45 -5.69 7.59 0.62
C LEU A 45 -5.68 8.38 1.94
N ARG A 46 -4.50 8.82 2.38
CA ARG A 46 -4.36 9.68 3.55
C ARG A 46 -5.14 10.99 3.37
N ILE A 47 -5.03 11.63 2.20
CA ILE A 47 -5.73 12.88 1.88
C ILE A 47 -7.24 12.67 1.88
N SER A 48 -7.74 11.61 1.24
CA SER A 48 -9.18 11.32 1.21
C SER A 48 -9.76 11.08 2.60
N LYS A 49 -8.98 10.46 3.50
CA LYS A 49 -9.32 10.22 4.91
C LYS A 49 -8.99 11.40 5.84
N LYS A 50 -8.47 12.52 5.30
CA LYS A 50 -8.13 13.75 6.03
C LYS A 50 -7.10 13.57 7.16
N ILE A 51 -6.22 12.58 7.06
CA ILE A 51 -5.19 12.29 8.07
C ILE A 51 -3.96 13.16 7.77
N LYS A 52 -3.30 13.78 8.76
CA LYS A 52 -2.06 14.54 8.50
C LYS A 52 -0.85 13.61 8.34
N LYS A 53 0.18 14.00 7.58
CA LYS A 53 1.41 13.19 7.44
C LYS A 53 2.05 12.86 8.79
N SER A 54 2.15 13.85 9.68
CA SER A 54 2.71 13.68 11.02
C SER A 54 1.89 12.72 11.88
N GLU A 55 0.56 12.79 11.78
CA GLU A 55 -0.36 11.92 12.49
C GLU A 55 -0.26 10.48 12.00
N LEU A 56 -0.23 10.27 10.67
CA LEU A 56 -0.03 8.95 10.07
C LEU A 56 1.28 8.30 10.55
N ILE A 57 2.39 9.06 10.52
CA ILE A 57 3.71 8.55 10.93
C ILE A 57 3.73 8.20 12.42
N ALA A 58 3.13 9.05 13.27
CA ALA A 58 3.05 8.80 14.70
C ALA A 58 2.18 7.57 15.02
N ASN A 59 0.99 7.47 14.43
CA ASN A 59 0.07 6.36 14.64
C ASN A 59 0.59 5.03 14.06
N ALA A 60 1.47 5.10 13.05
CA ALA A 60 2.13 3.93 12.48
C ALA A 60 3.33 3.46 13.32
N ASP A 61 3.67 4.17 14.40
CA ASP A 61 4.84 3.89 15.22
C ASP A 61 6.12 3.76 14.37
N ILE A 62 6.38 4.81 13.58
CA ILE A 62 7.54 4.91 12.70
C ILE A 62 8.33 6.15 13.09
N HIS A 63 9.65 6.00 13.22
CA HIS A 63 10.55 7.13 13.49
C HIS A 63 10.34 8.25 12.46
N ARG A 64 10.11 9.47 12.96
CA ARG A 64 9.61 10.62 12.18
C ARG A 64 10.35 10.84 10.86
N ASN A 65 11.68 10.89 10.90
CA ASN A 65 12.50 11.16 9.71
C ASN A 65 12.37 10.04 8.67
N TYR A 66 12.32 8.78 9.11
CA TYR A 66 12.14 7.64 8.22
C TYR A 66 10.73 7.61 7.62
N GLY A 67 9.70 7.92 8.41
CA GLY A 67 8.33 8.05 7.92
C GLY A 67 8.17 9.09 6.83
N TYR A 68 8.79 10.27 6.96
CA TYR A 68 8.78 11.27 5.89
C TYR A 68 9.54 10.83 4.64
N GLN A 69 10.65 10.10 4.79
CA GLN A 69 11.37 9.53 3.65
C GLN A 69 10.51 8.51 2.88
N ILE A 70 9.75 7.68 3.59
CA ILE A 70 8.78 6.75 2.98
C ILE A 70 7.69 7.53 2.22
N LEU A 71 7.04 8.51 2.86
CA LEU A 71 5.96 9.28 2.23
C LEU A 71 6.43 10.14 1.05
N ASN A 72 7.70 10.53 1.02
CA ASN A 72 8.30 11.24 -0.11
C ASN A 72 8.84 10.28 -1.20
N GLY A 73 8.79 8.96 -0.96
CA GLY A 73 9.25 7.94 -1.90
C GLY A 73 10.77 7.82 -2.01
N THR A 74 11.54 8.37 -1.06
CA THR A 74 13.01 8.30 -1.05
C THR A 74 13.54 7.06 -0.33
N LYS A 75 12.69 6.36 0.43
CA LYS A 75 12.99 5.08 1.07
C LYS A 75 11.88 4.07 0.87
N ASN A 76 12.26 2.81 0.68
CA ASN A 76 11.34 1.69 0.64
C ASN A 76 11.10 1.17 2.06
N PRO A 77 9.84 1.07 2.51
CA PRO A 77 9.49 0.46 3.80
C PRO A 77 9.65 -1.06 3.76
N SER A 78 9.84 -1.68 4.92
CA SER A 78 9.63 -3.12 5.11
C SER A 78 8.14 -3.48 4.99
N ARG A 79 7.85 -4.76 4.79
CA ARG A 79 6.46 -5.28 4.76
C ARG A 79 5.68 -4.85 6.00
N ASP A 80 6.27 -4.98 7.18
CA ASP A 80 5.60 -4.65 8.43
C ASP A 80 5.37 -3.14 8.57
N ASN A 81 6.31 -2.30 8.13
CA ASN A 81 6.07 -0.84 8.07
C ASN A 81 4.96 -0.47 7.09
N VAL A 82 4.78 -1.20 5.98
CA VAL A 82 3.62 -1.03 5.09
C VAL A 82 2.34 -1.36 5.84
N LEU A 83 2.29 -2.48 6.55
CA LEU A 83 1.12 -2.90 7.32
C LEU A 83 0.78 -1.92 8.45
N LYS A 84 1.79 -1.41 9.17
CA LYS A 84 1.61 -0.37 10.18
C LYS A 84 1.01 0.91 9.59
N LEU A 85 1.48 1.33 8.42
CA LEU A 85 0.90 2.49 7.70
C LEU A 85 -0.53 2.21 7.24
N CYS A 86 -0.85 0.98 6.84
CA CYS A 86 -2.22 0.59 6.46
C CYS A 86 -3.18 0.65 7.65
N LEU A 87 -2.78 0.12 8.81
CA LEU A 87 -3.56 0.20 10.06
C LEU A 87 -3.75 1.65 10.50
N ALA A 88 -2.66 2.43 10.54
CA ALA A 88 -2.70 3.84 10.95
C ALA A 88 -3.54 4.72 10.02
N CYS A 89 -3.57 4.39 8.71
CA CYS A 89 -4.39 5.08 7.73
C CYS A 89 -5.83 4.53 7.65
N LYS A 90 -6.17 3.51 8.47
CA LYS A 90 -7.50 2.87 8.49
C LYS A 90 -7.94 2.41 7.10
N LEU A 91 -7.04 1.70 6.41
CA LEU A 91 -7.30 1.18 5.07
C LEU A 91 -8.23 -0.05 5.13
N SER A 92 -8.91 -0.33 4.03
CA SER A 92 -9.56 -1.62 3.78
C SER A 92 -8.54 -2.68 3.39
N ILE A 93 -8.97 -3.95 3.31
CA ILE A 93 -8.13 -5.07 2.84
C ILE A 93 -7.66 -4.85 1.41
N ASP A 94 -8.53 -4.36 0.52
CA ASP A 94 -8.19 -4.12 -0.89
C ASP A 94 -7.16 -3.01 -1.02
N GLU A 95 -7.35 -1.89 -0.30
CA GLU A 95 -6.37 -0.80 -0.23
C GLU A 95 -5.04 -1.26 0.36
N SER A 96 -5.07 -2.11 1.40
CA SER A 96 -3.86 -2.64 2.06
C SER A 96 -3.08 -3.60 1.16
N ASN A 97 -3.77 -4.51 0.47
CA ASN A 97 -3.15 -5.40 -0.52
C ASN A 97 -2.59 -4.61 -1.70
N ARG A 98 -3.28 -3.54 -2.13
CA ARG A 98 -2.76 -2.65 -3.16
C ARG A 98 -1.48 -1.94 -2.69
N CYS A 99 -1.44 -1.47 -1.45
CA CYS A 99 -0.22 -0.93 -0.83
C CYS A 99 0.92 -1.95 -0.81
N LEU A 100 0.67 -3.19 -0.39
CA LEU A 100 1.66 -4.27 -0.38
C LEU A 100 2.21 -4.55 -1.78
N THR A 101 1.32 -4.67 -2.77
CA THR A 101 1.70 -4.88 -4.18
C THR A 101 2.59 -3.74 -4.69
N LEU A 102 2.21 -2.48 -4.44
CA LEU A 102 2.98 -1.31 -4.88
C LEU A 102 4.32 -1.15 -4.15
N ALA A 103 4.46 -1.76 -2.97
CA ALA A 103 5.72 -1.83 -2.22
C ALA A 103 6.56 -3.08 -2.55
N GLY A 104 6.07 -3.96 -3.45
CA GLY A 104 6.79 -5.17 -3.88
C GLY A 104 6.63 -6.38 -2.97
N PHE A 105 5.58 -6.41 -2.13
CA PHE A 105 5.28 -7.51 -1.22
C PHE A 105 4.06 -8.31 -1.67
N ASN A 106 3.99 -9.56 -1.23
CA ASN A 106 2.80 -10.40 -1.41
C ASN A 106 1.63 -9.87 -0.59
N ASN A 107 0.43 -10.06 -1.12
CA ASN A 107 -0.83 -9.78 -0.44
C ASN A 107 -0.96 -10.62 0.85
N LEU A 108 -1.82 -10.16 1.76
CA LEU A 108 -2.18 -10.88 2.97
C LEU A 108 -2.84 -12.22 2.61
N TYR A 109 -2.32 -13.31 3.17
CA TYR A 109 -2.83 -14.66 2.91
C TYR A 109 -3.53 -15.24 4.13
N SER A 110 -4.84 -15.41 4.07
CA SER A 110 -5.68 -15.81 5.21
C SER A 110 -5.33 -17.18 5.83
N LYS A 111 -4.63 -18.07 5.11
CA LYS A 111 -4.16 -19.35 5.70
C LYS A 111 -2.88 -19.22 6.51
N ASN A 112 -2.15 -18.10 6.37
CA ASN A 112 -1.07 -17.78 7.28
C ASN A 112 -1.69 -17.16 8.55
N ALA A 113 -1.37 -17.70 9.73
CA ALA A 113 -2.00 -17.29 10.99
C ALA A 113 -1.78 -15.80 11.30
N ARG A 114 -0.56 -15.29 11.10
CA ARG A 114 -0.21 -13.89 11.32
C ARG A 114 -0.97 -12.98 10.37
N ASP A 115 -0.98 -13.30 9.07
CA ASP A 115 -1.73 -12.54 8.07
C ASP A 115 -3.25 -12.58 8.32
N GLY A 116 -3.78 -13.73 8.74
CA GLY A 116 -5.20 -13.86 9.13
C GLY A 116 -5.59 -12.92 10.26
N LEU A 117 -4.72 -12.76 11.27
CA LEU A 117 -4.91 -11.78 12.34
C LEU A 117 -4.76 -10.35 11.85
N ILE A 118 -3.77 -10.06 10.99
CA ILE A 118 -3.61 -8.72 10.40
C ILE A 118 -4.85 -8.33 9.58
N ILE A 119 -5.44 -9.26 8.82
CA ILE A 119 -6.72 -9.05 8.12
C ILE A 119 -7.82 -8.69 9.12
N TYR A 120 -7.90 -9.42 10.24
CA TYR A 120 -8.86 -9.12 11.30
C TYR A 120 -8.64 -7.72 11.90
N PHE A 121 -7.39 -7.35 12.20
CA PHE A 121 -7.03 -6.03 12.76
C PHE A 121 -7.43 -4.89 11.81
N ILE A 122 -7.16 -5.04 10.52
CA ILE A 122 -7.54 -4.07 9.49
C ILE A 122 -9.06 -3.90 9.46
N ASN A 123 -9.82 -5.00 9.37
CA ASN A 123 -11.28 -4.95 9.30
C ASN A 123 -11.95 -4.36 10.54
N ASN A 124 -11.31 -4.49 11.71
CA ASN A 124 -11.83 -3.99 12.98
C ASN A 124 -11.19 -2.65 13.42
N GLY A 125 -10.35 -2.03 12.57
CA GLY A 125 -9.79 -0.71 12.83
C GLY A 125 -8.84 -0.64 14.03
N TYR A 126 -8.09 -1.71 14.28
CA TYR A 126 -7.09 -1.77 15.36
C TYR A 126 -6.00 -0.72 15.16
N SER A 127 -5.49 -0.16 16.26
CA SER A 127 -4.24 0.59 16.21
C SER A 127 -3.04 -0.36 16.04
N VAL A 128 -1.87 0.18 15.67
CA VAL A 128 -0.63 -0.61 15.62
C VAL A 128 -0.27 -1.18 16.99
N ILE A 129 -0.53 -0.42 18.06
CA ILE A 129 -0.27 -0.85 19.43
C ILE A 129 -1.18 -2.02 19.79
N ASP A 130 -2.49 -1.91 19.55
CA ASP A 130 -3.44 -3.00 19.83
C ASP A 130 -3.11 -4.26 19.04
N ALA A 131 -2.72 -4.10 17.78
CA ALA A 131 -2.29 -5.22 16.93
C ALA A 131 -1.03 -5.89 17.50
N ASN A 132 -0.02 -5.13 17.92
CA ASN A 132 1.19 -5.68 18.53
C ASN A 132 0.90 -6.38 19.86
N LEU A 133 0.07 -5.79 20.73
CA LEU A 133 -0.35 -6.44 21.98
C LEU A 133 -1.02 -7.79 21.69
N LYS A 134 -1.92 -7.83 20.70
CA LYS A 134 -2.63 -9.07 20.36
C LYS A 134 -1.72 -10.12 19.72
N LEU A 135 -0.74 -9.71 18.93
CA LEU A 135 0.28 -10.61 18.37
C LEU A 135 1.18 -11.18 19.47
N ALA A 136 1.58 -10.36 20.43
CA ALA A 136 2.39 -10.78 21.58
C ALA A 136 1.66 -11.82 22.45
N GLU A 137 0.38 -11.59 22.75
CA GLU A 137 -0.48 -12.56 23.48
C GLU A 137 -0.55 -13.93 22.82
N LEU A 138 -0.38 -13.98 21.49
CA LEU A 138 -0.48 -15.19 20.69
C LEU A 138 0.90 -15.75 20.29
N GLU A 139 1.98 -15.22 20.87
CA GLU A 139 3.37 -15.60 20.60
C GLU A 139 3.75 -15.50 19.11
N LEU A 140 3.19 -14.51 18.41
CA LEU A 140 3.47 -14.22 17.00
C LEU A 140 4.41 -13.01 16.84
N GLU A 141 5.07 -12.96 15.69
CA GLU A 141 5.97 -11.85 15.33
C GLU A 141 5.22 -10.50 15.27
N LEU A 142 5.73 -9.51 15.97
CA LEU A 142 5.16 -8.16 16.06
C LEU A 142 5.35 -7.37 14.75
N LEU A 143 4.52 -6.35 14.49
CA LEU A 143 4.66 -5.46 13.33
C LEU A 143 5.76 -4.39 13.51
N GLY A 144 6.33 -4.29 14.70
CA GLY A 144 7.39 -3.36 15.06
C GLY A 144 7.91 -3.66 16.46
N ASN A 145 9.05 -3.07 16.81
CA ASN A 145 9.58 -3.19 18.16
C ASN A 145 8.66 -2.41 19.11
N VAL A 146 8.18 -3.08 20.16
CA VAL A 146 7.68 -2.39 21.35
C VAL A 146 8.95 -1.92 22.07
N GLU A 147 9.43 -0.71 21.73
CA GLU A 147 10.45 -0.05 22.55
C GLU A 147 9.85 0.49 23.84
#